data_AF-A0A8S3G2U7-F1
#
_entry.id   AF-A0A8S3G2U7-F1
#
_cell.length_a   1.000
_cell.length_b   1.000
_cell.length_c   1.000
_cell.angle_alpha   90.00
_cell.angle_beta   90.00
_cell.angle_gamma   90.00
#
_symmetry.space_group_name_H-M   'P 1'
#
loop_
_entity.id
_entity.type
_entity.pdbx_description
1 polymer ?
#
loop_
_entity_poly.entity_id
_entity_poly.type
_entity_poly.pdbx_seq_one_letter_code
_entity_poly.pdbx_strand_id
1 'polypeptide(L)'
;MKILGGCDTFIVIELTESKCLCLAPDVRYWSIDSHWTFGPQDYTDWFGIKPGSDKNIFVPRCIWLVIDCPLPSIRSLKIEGVVEFQQGGNHLMNIDTIIINGGRLIAGLPND
;
A
#
# COMPACT_ATOMS: atom_id res chain seq x y z
N MET A 1 12.55 8.93 3.79
CA MET A 1 12.05 7.64 4.34
C MET A 1 13.13 7.02 5.22
N LYS A 2 12.87 6.78 6.50
CA LYS A 2 13.77 6.04 7.40
C LYS A 2 13.12 4.69 7.69
N ILE A 3 13.56 3.64 7.00
CA ILE A 3 13.15 2.27 7.32
C ILE A 3 13.94 1.89 8.56
N LEU A 4 13.30 1.98 9.73
CA LEU A 4 13.88 1.51 10.98
C LEU A 4 13.66 0.00 11.03
N GLY A 5 14.61 -0.76 10.50
CA GLY A 5 14.63 -2.22 10.63
C GLY A 5 14.88 -2.59 12.10
N GLY A 6 13.83 -3.04 12.78
CA GLY A 6 14.00 -4.01 13.86
C GLY A 6 14.46 -5.34 13.27
N CYS A 7 15.13 -6.18 14.06
CA CYS A 7 15.91 -7.35 13.64
C CYS A 7 15.25 -8.39 12.71
N ASP A 8 13.99 -8.25 12.27
CA ASP A 8 13.29 -9.25 11.45
C ASP A 8 12.49 -8.66 10.27
N THR A 9 12.82 -7.47 9.76
CA THR A 9 12.14 -6.93 8.56
C THR A 9 12.71 -7.54 7.28
N PHE A 10 12.00 -8.52 6.70
CA PHE A 10 12.31 -9.07 5.38
C PHE A 10 11.55 -8.31 4.29
N ILE A 11 12.29 -7.66 3.37
CA ILE A 11 11.71 -7.11 2.14
C ILE A 11 11.88 -8.17 1.04
N VAL A 12 10.80 -8.86 0.70
CA VAL A 12 10.80 -9.81 -0.43
C VAL A 12 10.26 -9.10 -1.66
N ILE A 13 11.15 -8.81 -2.62
CA ILE A 13 10.78 -8.21 -3.91
C ILE A 13 10.77 -9.33 -4.96
N GLU A 14 9.58 -9.79 -5.35
CA GLU A 14 9.42 -10.76 -6.43
C GLU A 14 8.96 -10.04 -7.71
N LEU A 15 9.88 -9.86 -8.65
CA LEU A 15 9.61 -9.15 -9.89
C LEU A 15 9.01 -10.10 -10.93
N THR A 16 7.68 -10.12 -11.02
CA THR A 16 6.96 -10.78 -12.12
C THR A 16 6.39 -9.73 -13.08
N GLU A 17 6.64 -9.85 -14.39
CA GLU A 17 6.03 -8.94 -15.36
C GLU A 17 4.50 -9.06 -15.35
N SER A 18 3.80 -8.02 -14.88
CA SER A 18 2.35 -7.90 -14.99
C SER A 18 2.02 -6.78 -15.97
N LYS A 19 1.67 -7.13 -17.23
CA LYS A 19 1.11 -6.18 -18.20
C LYS A 19 -0.34 -5.88 -17.81
N CYS A 20 -0.55 -4.80 -17.07
CA CYS A 20 -1.89 -4.27 -16.85
C CYS A 20 -2.16 -3.17 -17.87
N LEU A 21 -3.03 -3.44 -18.85
CA LEU A 21 -3.44 -2.51 -19.90
C LEU A 21 -4.58 -1.60 -19.39
N CYS A 22 -4.38 -0.93 -18.26
CA CYS A 22 -5.35 0.05 -17.73
C CYS A 22 -4.96 1.43 -18.30
N LEU A 23 -5.82 2.01 -19.16
CA LEU A 23 -5.57 3.29 -19.83
C LEU A 23 -5.40 4.48 -18.87
N ALA A 24 -5.89 4.35 -17.63
CA ALA A 24 -5.53 5.15 -16.49
C ALA A 24 -5.71 4.29 -15.22
N PRO A 25 -4.77 4.32 -14.26
CA PRO A 25 -4.95 3.65 -12.98
C PRO A 25 -6.05 4.35 -12.15
N ASP A 26 -6.88 3.58 -11.45
CA ASP A 26 -7.91 4.09 -10.53
C ASP A 26 -7.21 4.58 -9.25
N VAL A 27 -7.16 5.91 -9.09
CA VAL A 27 -6.46 6.57 -7.99
C VAL A 27 -7.32 6.57 -6.73
N ARG A 28 -6.77 6.00 -5.66
CA ARG A 28 -7.37 5.87 -4.34
C ARG A 28 -6.46 6.50 -3.31
N TYR A 29 -7.05 6.93 -2.20
CA TYR A 29 -6.34 7.65 -1.14
C TYR A 29 -6.58 6.90 0.17
N TRP A 30 -5.52 6.73 0.94
CA TRP A 30 -5.57 6.02 2.21
C TRP A 30 -6.56 6.69 3.18
N SER A 31 -6.57 8.01 3.23
CA SER A 31 -7.40 8.80 4.15
C SER A 31 -8.90 8.73 3.89
N ILE A 32 -9.34 8.28 2.70
CA ILE A 32 -10.73 8.33 2.25
C ILE A 32 -11.38 6.96 2.44
N ASP A 33 -12.30 6.86 3.39
CA ASP A 33 -13.01 5.60 3.72
C ASP A 33 -13.68 4.96 2.51
N SER A 34 -14.41 5.74 1.69
CA SER A 34 -15.11 5.24 0.50
C SER A 34 -14.18 4.69 -0.59
N HIS A 35 -12.87 4.95 -0.52
CA HIS A 35 -11.89 4.41 -1.44
C HIS A 35 -11.52 2.95 -1.12
N TRP A 36 -11.86 2.44 0.06
CA TRP A 36 -11.54 1.08 0.51
C TRP A 36 -12.61 0.05 0.11
N THR A 37 -12.88 -0.04 -1.19
CA THR A 37 -13.92 -0.92 -1.75
C THR A 37 -13.36 -1.97 -2.72
N PHE A 38 -12.04 -2.01 -2.94
CA PHE A 38 -11.40 -2.74 -4.05
C PHE A 38 -10.83 -4.13 -3.71
N GLY A 39 -11.00 -4.63 -2.49
CA GLY A 39 -10.43 -5.94 -2.18
C GLY A 39 -11.39 -7.12 -2.39
N PRO A 40 -10.92 -8.36 -2.16
CA PRO A 40 -11.75 -9.54 -2.25
C PRO A 40 -12.97 -9.41 -1.33
N GLN A 41 -13.99 -10.21 -1.58
CA GLN A 41 -15.16 -10.34 -0.67
C GLN A 41 -14.74 -10.61 0.80
N ASP A 42 -13.47 -10.98 1.05
CA ASP A 42 -12.86 -11.24 2.34
C ASP A 42 -12.57 -9.99 3.22
N TYR A 43 -12.83 -8.77 2.75
CA TYR A 43 -12.70 -7.55 3.56
C TYR A 43 -14.02 -7.01 4.10
N THR A 44 -14.97 -7.90 4.41
CA THR A 44 -16.28 -7.53 4.95
C THR A 44 -16.22 -6.55 6.11
N ASP A 45 -15.20 -6.66 6.97
CA ASP A 45 -15.09 -5.86 8.19
C ASP A 45 -14.70 -4.39 7.96
N TRP A 46 -14.17 -4.07 6.77
CA TRP A 46 -13.72 -2.71 6.45
C TRP A 46 -14.07 -2.30 5.01
N PHE A 47 -15.06 -2.93 4.39
CA PHE A 47 -15.54 -2.49 3.08
C PHE A 47 -16.12 -1.07 3.16
N GLY A 48 -15.55 -0.14 2.39
CA GLY A 48 -15.93 1.28 2.40
C GLY A 48 -15.46 2.05 3.64
N ILE A 49 -14.52 1.48 4.41
CA ILE A 49 -13.92 2.09 5.61
C ILE A 49 -12.41 1.83 5.57
N LYS A 50 -11.57 2.81 5.95
CA LYS A 50 -10.13 2.56 5.97
C LYS A 50 -9.73 1.45 6.96
N PRO A 51 -8.77 0.57 6.62
CA PRO A 51 -8.28 -0.45 7.52
C PRO A 51 -7.73 0.13 8.83
N GLY A 52 -8.09 -0.51 9.94
CA GLY A 52 -7.45 -0.28 11.24
C GLY A 52 -6.09 -0.96 11.37
N SER A 53 -5.56 -0.98 12.59
CA SER A 53 -4.28 -1.64 12.89
C SER A 53 -4.30 -3.16 12.69
N ASP A 54 -3.12 -3.73 12.43
CA ASP A 54 -2.81 -5.16 12.33
C ASP A 54 -3.60 -5.91 11.25
N LYS A 55 -4.06 -5.18 10.22
CA LYS A 55 -4.76 -5.74 9.07
C LYS A 55 -3.80 -6.17 7.97
N ASN A 56 -4.27 -7.11 7.14
CA ASN A 56 -3.61 -7.49 5.90
C ASN A 56 -4.23 -6.66 4.76
N ILE A 57 -3.39 -5.96 4.00
CA ILE A 57 -3.81 -5.05 2.95
C ILE A 57 -3.34 -5.58 1.62
N PHE A 58 -4.27 -5.67 0.67
CA PHE A 58 -4.00 -6.04 -0.71
C PHE A 58 -4.33 -4.86 -1.62
N VAL A 59 -3.36 -4.43 -2.41
CA VAL A 59 -3.53 -3.43 -3.46
C VAL A 59 -3.53 -4.16 -4.80
N PRO A 60 -4.71 -4.41 -5.40
CA PRO A 60 -4.82 -5.18 -6.63
C PRO A 60 -4.28 -4.40 -7.82
N ARG A 61 -4.12 -5.10 -8.94
CA ARG A 61 -3.77 -4.51 -10.23
C ARG A 61 -4.75 -3.40 -10.62
N CYS A 62 -4.28 -2.44 -11.42
CA CYS A 62 -4.99 -1.22 -11.84
C CYS A 62 -5.37 -0.22 -10.73
N ILE A 63 -5.11 -0.50 -9.45
CA ILE A 63 -5.27 0.48 -8.37
C ILE A 63 -3.96 1.23 -8.16
N TRP A 64 -4.07 2.55 -7.99
CA TRP A 64 -2.99 3.39 -7.46
C TRP A 64 -3.42 3.93 -6.11
N LEU A 65 -2.86 3.35 -5.05
CA LEU A 65 -3.12 3.77 -3.68
C LEU A 65 -2.09 4.83 -3.25
N VAL A 66 -2.57 6.04 -2.97
CA VAL A 66 -1.78 7.13 -2.40
C VAL A 66 -1.89 7.09 -0.88
N ILE A 67 -0.75 6.97 -0.21
CA ILE A 67 -0.61 7.11 1.23
C ILE A 67 -0.42 8.59 1.54
N ASP A 68 -1.53 9.27 1.81
CA ASP A 68 -1.63 10.72 2.02
C ASP A 68 -1.69 11.12 3.50
N CYS A 69 -1.77 10.15 4.41
CA CYS A 69 -1.64 10.39 5.84
C CYS A 69 -0.87 9.25 6.54
N PRO A 70 -0.56 9.35 7.85
CA PRO A 70 0.15 8.31 8.57
C PRO A 70 -0.58 6.96 8.55
N LEU A 71 0.17 5.88 8.32
CA LEU A 71 -0.35 4.52 8.36
C LEU A 71 -0.45 4.03 9.81
N PRO A 72 -1.49 3.26 10.18
CA PRO A 72 -1.45 2.44 11.38
C PRO A 72 -0.38 1.33 11.23
N SER A 73 -0.13 0.59 12.31
CA SER A 73 0.62 -0.67 12.21
C SER A 73 -0.15 -1.63 11.29
N ILE A 74 0.48 -2.17 10.26
CA ILE A 74 -0.17 -3.08 9.29
C ILE A 74 0.59 -4.40 9.33
N ARG A 75 -0.13 -5.52 9.38
CA ARG A 75 0.49 -6.84 9.46
C ARG A 75 1.19 -7.22 8.15
N SER A 76 0.49 -7.10 7.03
CA SER A 76 1.08 -7.37 5.72
C SER A 76 0.54 -6.47 4.64
N LEU A 77 1.40 -6.04 3.72
CA LEU A 77 1.04 -5.28 2.53
C LEU A 77 1.41 -6.08 1.27
N LYS A 78 0.41 -6.56 0.52
CA LYS A 78 0.58 -7.21 -0.78
C LYS A 78 0.25 -6.23 -1.90
N ILE A 79 1.17 -6.05 -2.84
CA ILE A 79 1.10 -5.03 -3.89
C ILE A 79 1.16 -5.68 -5.28
N GLU A 80 0.04 -5.62 -6.00
CA GLU A 80 -0.04 -5.94 -7.44
C GLU A 80 -0.32 -4.68 -8.29
N GLY A 81 -0.86 -3.62 -7.67
CA GLY A 81 -1.02 -2.29 -8.26
C GLY A 81 0.14 -1.35 -7.97
N VAL A 82 -0.15 -0.08 -7.73
CA VAL A 82 0.82 0.95 -7.32
C VAL A 82 0.49 1.41 -5.91
N VAL A 83 1.50 1.50 -5.05
CA VAL A 83 1.43 2.20 -3.76
C VAL A 83 2.41 3.35 -3.81
N GLU A 84 1.94 4.56 -3.56
CA GLU A 84 2.76 5.77 -3.55
C GLU A 84 2.60 6.51 -2.24
N PHE A 85 3.69 6.97 -1.66
CA PHE A 85 3.65 7.88 -0.53
C PHE A 85 3.66 9.33 -1.02
N GLN A 86 2.71 10.12 -0.52
CA GLN A 86 2.65 11.54 -0.85
C GLN A 86 3.95 12.24 -0.45
N GLN A 87 4.47 13.09 -1.34
CA GLN A 87 5.66 13.89 -1.04
C GLN A 87 5.41 14.87 0.10
N GLY A 88 6.44 15.09 0.93
CA GLY A 88 6.40 16.06 2.04
C GLY A 88 5.64 15.61 3.28
N GLY A 89 5.07 14.41 3.32
CA GLY A 89 4.46 13.87 4.53
C GLY A 89 5.43 13.05 5.38
N ASN A 90 5.29 13.12 6.71
CA ASN A 90 5.97 12.21 7.64
C ASN A 90 5.23 10.88 7.72
N HIS A 91 5.38 10.06 6.67
CA HIS A 91 4.77 8.74 6.63
C HIS A 91 5.70 7.72 7.29
N LEU A 92 5.51 7.51 8.60
CA LEU A 92 6.08 6.34 9.27
C LEU A 92 5.27 5.11 8.86
N MET A 93 5.95 4.08 8.36
CA MET A 93 5.35 2.81 7.99
C MET A 93 5.86 1.75 8.98
N ASN A 94 4.95 1.17 9.76
CA ASN A 94 5.22 0.00 10.59
C ASN A 94 4.52 -1.21 9.97
N ILE A 95 5.28 -2.02 9.22
CA ILE A 95 4.74 -3.18 8.49
C ILE A 95 5.64 -4.38 8.68
N ASP A 96 5.05 -5.50 9.11
CA ASP A 96 5.81 -6.73 9.35
C ASP A 96 6.28 -7.36 8.03
N THR A 97 5.43 -7.35 6.99
CA THR A 97 5.74 -7.99 5.71
C THR A 97 5.23 -7.18 4.52
N ILE A 98 6.10 -6.93 3.54
CA ILE A 98 5.74 -6.33 2.24
C ILE A 98 6.00 -7.37 1.14
N ILE A 99 4.97 -7.65 0.34
CA ILE A 99 5.04 -8.55 -0.82
C ILE A 99 4.70 -7.74 -2.06
N ILE A 100 5.63 -7.61 -2.99
CA ILE A 100 5.39 -6.96 -4.28
C ILE A 100 5.34 -8.06 -5.34
N ASN A 101 4.20 -8.20 -6.03
CA ASN A 101 3.97 -9.18 -7.09
C ASN A 101 3.51 -8.43 -8.36
N GLY A 102 4.46 -8.03 -9.20
CA GLY A 102 4.21 -7.27 -10.43
C GLY A 102 3.69 -5.84 -10.26
N GLY A 103 3.54 -5.38 -9.02
CA GLY A 103 3.18 -4.00 -8.66
C GLY A 103 4.39 -3.09 -8.47
N ARG A 104 4.15 -1.91 -7.88
CA ARG A 104 5.18 -0.89 -7.59
C ARG A 104 4.96 -0.26 -6.22
N LEU A 105 6.07 -0.01 -5.52
CA LEU A 105 6.10 0.80 -4.31
C LEU A 105 6.93 2.05 -4.58
N ILE A 106 6.34 3.24 -4.42
CA ILE A 106 6.96 4.53 -4.67
C ILE A 106 7.08 5.24 -3.32
N ALA A 107 8.27 5.23 -2.73
CA ALA A 107 8.57 6.07 -1.58
C ALA A 107 8.93 7.47 -2.10
N GLY A 108 8.16 8.48 -1.72
CA GLY A 108 8.49 9.88 -2.04
C GLY A 108 9.92 10.24 -1.59
N LEU A 109 10.57 11.12 -2.35
CA LEU A 109 11.85 11.67 -1.93
C LEU A 109 11.66 12.50 -0.66
N PRO A 110 12.65 12.53 0.26
CA PRO A 110 12.67 13.56 1.29
C PRO A 110 12.57 14.93 0.59
N ASN A 111 11.76 15.84 1.12
CA ASN A 111 11.90 17.24 0.75
C ASN A 111 13.32 17.66 1.15
N ASP A 112 14.10 18.16 0.19
CA ASP A 112 15.35 18.88 0.46
C ASP A 112 15.08 20.12 1.32
#